data_AF-A0A914T5X3-F1
#
_entry.id   AF-A0A914T5X3-F1
#
_cell.length_a   1.000
_cell.length_b   1.000
_cell.length_c   1.000
_cell.angle_alpha   90.00
_cell.angle_beta   90.00
_cell.angle_gamma   90.00
#
_symmetry.space_group_name_H-M   'P 1'
#
loop_
_entity.id
_entity.type
_entity.pdbx_description
1 polymer ?
#
loop_
_entity_poly.entity_id
_entity_poly.type
_entity_poly.pdbx_seq_one_letter_code
_entity_poly.pdbx_strand_id
1 'polypeptide(L)'
;MYAKHMRDGTAQSIAADDLLALTNTETPLKGGENAPLHSTDFTAPSSIRAAIQTPNTVLAAIGQTPRTNYEQTPGTVVSATPGATPFRDQLNINKEAERASVEELRQQLKTLPAPKNDFEVVMPEDEVKSDEEDADMEWIEDAGELDSKRAALLEKKKQKELALRSEVFRRDLPKPSKLNDSFFKRYPVKNEYDEADNLIRAEMRNILRYDVNGTVPNDNFTFEELRDASILIDSEARKRGEFDEDEYMERAIAQTSGRRMFYDGRFVTVDEIPRKERSRAIAADFEKLVSLGKQTKSKTEKVQHKLKVILQGYEKIQDAAINTIQTSQHDVHIGGMEVETFKALKEYEVNSANLRIQNLAKEVNALKEDEAALQKEYSDIMHQQWEINQQMLRKQATTEGEAMKYSNGNPPAENQH
;
A
#
# COMPACT_ATOMS: atom_id res chain seq x y z
N MET A 1 -52.83 12.73 -56.22
CA MET A 1 -51.40 13.08 -56.04
C MET A 1 -51.17 14.46 -55.42
N TYR A 2 -52.05 15.46 -55.61
CA TYR A 2 -51.85 16.81 -55.06
C TYR A 2 -51.91 16.94 -53.52
N ALA A 3 -52.73 16.13 -52.83
CA ALA A 3 -52.90 16.22 -51.37
C ALA A 3 -51.74 15.63 -50.55
N LYS A 4 -50.90 14.78 -51.15
CA LYS A 4 -49.74 14.16 -50.46
C LYS A 4 -48.54 15.12 -50.43
N HIS A 5 -48.30 15.82 -51.55
CA HIS A 5 -47.25 16.83 -51.63
C HIS A 5 -47.48 18.06 -50.73
N MET A 6 -48.73 18.45 -50.49
CA MET A 6 -49.07 19.55 -49.56
C MET A 6 -48.75 19.21 -48.09
N ARG A 7 -48.99 17.96 -47.66
CA ARG A 7 -48.70 17.52 -46.28
C ARG A 7 -47.20 17.37 -46.02
N ASP A 8 -46.46 16.87 -47.01
CA ASP A 8 -45.01 16.72 -46.92
C ASP A 8 -44.31 18.10 -46.88
N GLY A 9 -44.83 19.11 -47.58
CA GLY A 9 -44.32 20.48 -47.53
C GLY A 9 -44.56 21.19 -46.19
N THR A 10 -45.71 20.97 -45.54
CA THR A 10 -45.98 21.49 -44.19
C THR A 10 -45.14 20.80 -43.11
N ALA A 11 -44.85 19.50 -43.25
CA ALA A 11 -44.00 18.79 -42.30
C ALA A 11 -42.52 19.21 -42.42
N GLN A 12 -42.05 19.46 -43.64
CA GLN A 12 -40.68 19.93 -43.89
C GLN A 12 -40.46 21.37 -43.43
N SER A 13 -41.47 22.25 -43.53
CA SER A 13 -41.38 23.62 -43.01
C SER A 13 -41.34 23.66 -41.48
N ILE A 14 -42.19 22.88 -40.79
CA ILE A 14 -42.16 22.81 -39.32
C ILE A 14 -40.83 22.23 -38.81
N ALA A 15 -40.31 21.19 -39.45
CA ALA A 15 -39.01 20.62 -39.08
C ALA A 15 -37.84 21.58 -39.35
N ALA A 16 -37.94 22.43 -40.38
CA ALA A 16 -36.96 23.46 -40.67
C ALA A 16 -37.00 24.60 -39.65
N ASP A 17 -38.19 25.04 -39.24
CA ASP A 17 -38.37 26.06 -38.20
C ASP A 17 -37.88 25.57 -36.83
N ASP A 18 -38.14 24.32 -36.46
CA ASP A 18 -37.61 23.70 -35.23
C ASP A 18 -36.08 23.57 -35.27
N LEU A 19 -35.48 23.26 -36.42
CA LEU A 19 -34.02 23.26 -36.59
C LEU A 19 -33.44 24.67 -36.45
N LEU A 20 -34.09 25.68 -37.02
CA LEU A 20 -33.65 27.08 -36.98
C LEU A 20 -33.73 27.63 -35.56
N ALA A 21 -34.80 27.30 -34.83
CA ALA A 21 -34.94 27.58 -33.40
C ALA A 21 -33.82 26.90 -32.60
N LEU A 22 -33.55 25.61 -32.83
CA LEU A 22 -32.49 24.88 -32.13
C LEU A 22 -31.07 25.43 -32.41
N THR A 23 -30.84 25.98 -33.60
CA THR A 23 -29.54 26.59 -33.96
C THR A 23 -29.33 27.98 -33.38
N ASN A 24 -30.41 28.73 -33.13
CA ASN A 24 -30.34 30.12 -32.69
C ASN A 24 -30.58 30.31 -31.19
N THR A 25 -31.17 29.35 -30.49
CA THR A 25 -31.37 29.45 -29.03
C THR A 25 -30.12 28.99 -28.27
N GLU A 26 -29.62 29.84 -27.38
CA GLU A 26 -28.50 29.51 -26.50
C GLU A 26 -28.83 28.34 -25.58
N THR A 27 -27.87 27.45 -25.34
CA THR A 27 -28.12 26.22 -24.59
C THR A 27 -28.48 26.53 -23.14
N PRO A 28 -29.39 25.76 -22.52
CA PRO A 28 -29.82 26.01 -21.15
C PRO A 28 -28.67 25.93 -20.11
N LEU A 29 -27.52 25.35 -20.48
CA LEU A 29 -26.31 25.35 -19.66
C LEU A 29 -25.67 26.74 -19.50
N LYS A 30 -26.00 27.72 -20.35
CA LYS A 30 -25.63 29.13 -20.22
C LYS A 30 -26.69 30.00 -19.51
N GLY A 31 -27.78 29.39 -19.01
CA GLY A 31 -28.86 30.10 -18.31
C GLY A 31 -29.98 30.63 -19.19
N GLY A 32 -30.09 30.18 -20.46
CA GLY A 32 -31.22 30.49 -21.34
C GLY A 32 -32.45 29.59 -21.11
N GLU A 33 -33.65 30.11 -21.34
CA GLU A 33 -34.90 29.35 -21.30
C GLU A 33 -35.03 28.40 -22.51
N ASN A 34 -35.60 27.21 -22.32
CA ASN A 34 -35.74 26.20 -23.36
C ASN A 34 -36.66 26.67 -24.50
N ALA A 35 -36.23 26.48 -25.75
CA ALA A 35 -37.04 26.78 -26.93
C ALA A 35 -38.31 25.89 -26.97
N PRO A 36 -39.52 26.44 -27.14
CA PRO A 36 -40.73 25.64 -27.28
C PRO A 36 -40.75 24.96 -28.66
N LEU A 37 -40.58 23.63 -28.69
CA LEU A 37 -40.65 22.80 -29.90
C LEU A 37 -42.07 22.28 -30.13
N HIS A 38 -42.47 22.13 -31.39
CA HIS A 38 -43.77 21.55 -31.73
C HIS A 38 -43.77 20.03 -31.51
N SER A 39 -44.69 19.50 -30.69
CA SER A 39 -44.76 18.07 -30.39
C SER A 39 -45.33 17.27 -31.57
N THR A 40 -44.49 16.52 -32.27
CA THR A 40 -44.92 15.52 -33.26
C THR A 40 -44.55 14.10 -32.83
N ASP A 41 -45.53 13.20 -32.88
CA ASP A 41 -45.51 11.82 -32.38
C ASP A 41 -44.37 10.93 -32.94
N PHE A 42 -43.71 10.20 -32.03
CA PHE A 42 -42.57 9.31 -32.29
C PHE A 42 -42.99 7.97 -32.92
N THR A 43 -43.41 7.94 -34.18
CA THR A 43 -43.63 6.65 -34.87
C THR A 43 -43.35 6.69 -36.38
N ALA A 44 -42.07 6.71 -36.77
CA ALA A 44 -41.62 6.25 -38.08
C ALA A 44 -40.13 5.84 -38.07
N PRO A 45 -39.74 4.69 -38.65
CA PRO A 45 -38.36 4.21 -38.66
C PRO A 45 -37.63 4.69 -39.91
N SER A 46 -37.32 5.98 -39.99
CA SER A 46 -36.26 6.49 -40.87
C SER A 46 -35.88 7.92 -40.46
N SER A 47 -35.17 8.05 -39.37
CA SER A 47 -34.34 9.23 -39.13
C SER A 47 -33.01 8.72 -38.63
N ILE A 48 -32.10 8.54 -39.58
CA ILE A 48 -30.67 8.40 -39.28
C ILE A 48 -30.34 9.65 -38.47
N ARG A 49 -29.99 9.49 -37.19
CA ARG A 49 -29.44 10.55 -36.36
C ARG A 49 -28.21 11.11 -37.07
N ALA A 50 -28.39 12.15 -37.87
CA ALA A 50 -27.29 13.00 -38.30
C ALA A 50 -26.87 13.76 -37.05
N ALA A 51 -25.67 13.47 -36.55
CA ALA A 51 -25.07 14.24 -35.48
C ALA A 51 -24.97 15.69 -35.95
N ILE A 52 -25.80 16.56 -35.38
CA ILE A 52 -25.72 18.00 -35.58
C ILE A 52 -24.35 18.43 -35.04
N GLN A 53 -23.40 18.68 -35.95
CA GLN A 53 -22.15 19.33 -35.60
C GLN A 53 -22.46 20.80 -35.39
N THR A 54 -22.31 21.28 -34.15
CA THR A 54 -22.30 22.70 -33.85
C THR A 54 -21.13 23.36 -34.59
N PRO A 55 -21.32 24.47 -35.32
CA PRO A 55 -20.21 25.20 -35.90
C PRO A 55 -19.34 25.75 -34.77
N ASN A 56 -18.12 25.23 -34.70
CA ASN A 56 -17.12 25.55 -33.70
C ASN A 56 -16.63 26.99 -33.95
N THR A 57 -17.18 27.98 -33.24
CA THR A 57 -16.87 29.42 -33.41
C THR A 57 -15.47 29.83 -32.95
N VAL A 58 -14.61 28.88 -32.56
CA VAL A 58 -13.29 29.16 -31.99
C VAL A 58 -12.14 28.99 -33.02
N LEU A 59 -12.43 28.60 -34.27
CA LEU A 59 -11.40 28.29 -35.29
C LEU A 59 -11.10 29.42 -36.30
N ALA A 60 -11.76 30.59 -36.21
CA ALA A 60 -11.54 31.70 -37.16
C ALA A 60 -10.34 32.61 -36.82
N ALA A 61 -9.68 32.41 -35.68
CA ALA A 61 -8.51 33.18 -35.28
C ALA A 61 -7.28 32.28 -35.27
N ILE A 62 -6.53 32.26 -36.38
CA ILE A 62 -5.06 32.13 -36.51
C ILE A 62 -4.77 31.81 -37.98
N GLY A 63 -4.27 32.80 -38.70
CA GLY A 63 -3.72 32.64 -40.04
C GLY A 63 -2.21 32.36 -40.03
N GLN A 64 -1.74 31.84 -41.19
CA GLN A 64 -0.37 31.86 -41.74
C GLN A 64 0.69 30.99 -41.01
N THR A 65 1.23 29.90 -41.59
CA THR A 65 2.37 29.86 -42.56
C THR A 65 2.76 28.37 -42.87
N PRO A 66 3.64 28.06 -43.86
CA PRO A 66 3.47 26.90 -44.77
C PRO A 66 4.30 25.61 -44.48
N ARG A 67 3.92 24.56 -45.23
CA ARG A 67 4.42 23.18 -45.41
C ARG A 67 5.93 22.93 -45.22
N THR A 68 6.28 21.75 -44.66
CA THR A 68 7.31 20.81 -45.18
C THR A 68 7.18 19.40 -44.56
N ASN A 69 7.30 18.36 -45.40
CA ASN A 69 7.50 16.93 -45.05
C ASN A 69 8.88 16.70 -44.43
N TYR A 70 9.03 15.75 -43.48
CA TYR A 70 9.95 14.60 -43.58
C TYR A 70 9.84 13.64 -42.37
N GLU A 71 10.16 12.38 -42.64
CA GLU A 71 10.16 11.20 -41.77
C GLU A 71 11.25 11.23 -40.67
N GLN A 72 11.03 10.49 -39.57
CA GLN A 72 11.94 9.56 -38.85
C GLN A 72 11.76 9.56 -37.31
N THR A 73 11.61 8.35 -36.75
CA THR A 73 11.73 7.97 -35.33
C THR A 73 13.22 7.73 -34.95
N PRO A 74 13.65 7.35 -33.71
CA PRO A 74 12.94 7.10 -32.43
C PRO A 74 13.63 7.67 -31.15
N GLY A 75 12.96 7.64 -29.99
CA GLY A 75 13.65 7.55 -28.69
C GLY A 75 12.97 8.15 -27.47
N THR A 76 12.77 7.29 -26.46
CA THR A 76 12.76 7.59 -25.00
C THR A 76 11.39 7.75 -24.30
N VAL A 77 11.04 6.65 -23.62
CA VAL A 77 10.22 6.42 -22.41
C VAL A 77 9.55 7.60 -21.70
N VAL A 78 8.27 7.46 -21.31
CA VAL A 78 7.77 7.37 -19.92
C VAL A 78 6.33 6.85 -19.94
N SER A 79 6.07 5.87 -19.08
CA SER A 79 4.76 5.30 -18.72
C SER A 79 3.84 6.34 -18.06
N ALA A 80 2.63 6.54 -18.60
CA ALA A 80 1.54 7.23 -17.92
C ALA A 80 0.36 6.27 -17.69
N THR A 81 -0.01 6.13 -16.43
CA THR A 81 -1.17 5.39 -15.90
C THR A 81 -2.51 5.85 -16.48
N PRO A 82 -3.50 4.94 -16.67
CA PRO A 82 -4.81 5.28 -17.20
C PRO A 82 -5.73 5.76 -16.08
N GLY A 83 -6.06 7.05 -16.06
CA GLY A 83 -6.98 7.58 -15.05
C GLY A 83 -7.01 9.09 -14.99
N ALA A 84 -7.51 9.74 -16.03
CA ALA A 84 -7.97 11.12 -15.95
C ALA A 84 -9.02 11.39 -17.03
N THR A 85 -10.23 11.73 -16.60
CA THR A 85 -11.32 12.24 -17.43
C THR A 85 -10.92 13.58 -18.05
N PRO A 86 -11.05 13.78 -19.38
CA PRO A 86 -10.68 15.05 -20.00
C PRO A 86 -11.92 15.93 -20.13
N PHE A 87 -12.38 16.56 -19.04
CA PHE A 87 -13.30 17.70 -19.14
C PHE A 87 -13.22 18.51 -17.84
N ARG A 88 -12.20 19.37 -17.76
CA ARG A 88 -12.10 20.39 -16.72
C ARG A 88 -12.04 21.77 -17.36
N ASP A 89 -13.17 22.45 -17.19
CA ASP A 89 -13.33 23.87 -16.88
C ASP A 89 -13.06 24.91 -18.00
N GLN A 90 -14.18 25.44 -18.52
CA GLN A 90 -14.23 26.63 -19.38
C GLN A 90 -14.27 27.94 -18.55
N LEU A 91 -13.77 27.94 -17.32
CA LEU A 91 -13.44 29.16 -16.61
C LEU A 91 -11.92 29.27 -16.51
N ASN A 92 -11.42 30.31 -17.18
CA ASN A 92 -10.02 30.67 -17.41
C ASN A 92 -9.27 31.02 -16.09
N ILE A 93 -9.21 30.07 -15.15
CA ILE A 93 -8.63 30.20 -13.80
C ILE A 93 -7.19 29.65 -13.75
N ASN A 94 -6.75 28.93 -14.79
CA ASN A 94 -5.34 28.61 -15.02
C ASN A 94 -4.86 29.21 -16.36
N LYS A 95 -4.77 30.53 -16.44
CA LYS A 95 -3.73 31.13 -17.28
C LYS A 95 -2.53 31.38 -16.40
N GLU A 96 -1.38 30.85 -16.80
CA GLU A 96 -0.06 31.26 -16.33
C GLU A 96 0.10 32.76 -16.62
N ALA A 97 -0.41 33.59 -15.72
CA ALA A 97 -0.09 35.00 -15.65
C ALA A 97 1.33 35.10 -15.10
N GLU A 98 2.26 35.23 -16.05
CA GLU A 98 3.38 36.15 -16.01
C GLU A 98 3.93 36.44 -14.60
N ARG A 99 5.07 35.80 -14.31
CA ARG A 99 5.99 36.12 -13.20
C ARG A 99 6.63 37.52 -13.31
N ALA A 100 5.94 38.50 -13.88
CA ALA A 100 6.47 39.83 -14.16
C ALA A 100 5.99 40.92 -13.18
N SER A 101 5.11 40.63 -12.21
CA SER A 101 4.53 41.66 -11.32
C SER A 101 4.82 41.49 -9.82
N VAL A 102 5.40 40.37 -9.38
CA VAL A 102 5.67 40.14 -7.94
C VAL A 102 6.89 40.92 -7.45
N GLU A 103 7.87 41.14 -8.32
CA GLU A 103 9.10 41.87 -7.98
C GLU A 103 8.90 43.38 -8.00
N GLU A 104 8.09 43.90 -8.94
CA GLU A 104 7.66 45.32 -8.93
C GLU A 104 6.79 45.64 -7.72
N LEU A 105 5.83 44.78 -7.36
CA LEU A 105 5.02 44.96 -6.15
C LEU A 105 5.87 44.91 -4.87
N ARG A 106 6.90 44.05 -4.81
CA ARG A 106 7.83 43.99 -3.68
C ARG A 106 8.72 45.23 -3.58
N GLN A 107 9.12 45.82 -4.70
CA GLN A 107 9.88 47.06 -4.69
C GLN A 107 9.01 48.25 -4.27
N GLN A 108 7.75 48.30 -4.73
CA GLN A 108 6.79 49.33 -4.30
C GLN A 108 6.41 49.22 -2.83
N LEU A 109 6.15 48.02 -2.30
CA LEU A 109 5.83 47.80 -0.88
C LEU A 109 7.01 48.08 0.07
N LYS A 110 8.27 48.02 -0.40
CA LYS A 110 9.45 48.37 0.41
C LYS A 110 9.70 49.87 0.55
N THR A 111 9.03 50.72 -0.25
CA THR A 111 9.11 52.18 -0.12
C THR A 111 8.16 52.75 0.93
N LEU A 112 7.32 51.92 1.55
CA LEU A 112 6.47 52.34 2.64
C LEU A 112 7.30 52.50 3.93
N PRO A 113 7.26 53.67 4.60
CA PRO A 113 7.92 53.85 5.88
C PRO A 113 7.33 52.90 6.93
N ALA A 114 8.18 52.29 7.75
CA ALA A 114 7.79 51.27 8.71
C ALA A 114 6.70 51.80 9.66
N PRO A 115 5.60 51.05 9.88
CA PRO A 115 4.50 51.50 10.72
C PRO A 115 4.95 51.59 12.17
N LYS A 116 4.95 52.81 12.73
CA LYS A 116 5.04 53.03 14.17
C LYS A 116 3.61 53.12 14.72
N ASN A 117 3.14 52.04 15.32
CA ASN A 117 1.88 52.02 16.06
C ASN A 117 2.17 52.33 17.54
N ASP A 118 2.21 53.61 17.87
CA ASP A 118 2.08 54.11 19.24
C ASP A 118 0.76 54.88 19.33
N PHE A 119 -0.29 54.24 19.86
CA PHE A 119 -1.51 54.95 20.26
C PHE A 119 -1.88 54.51 21.67
N GLU A 120 -1.59 55.41 22.60
CA GLU A 120 -1.98 55.41 24.00
C GLU A 120 -3.48 55.72 24.10
N VAL A 121 -4.26 54.81 24.69
CA VAL A 121 -5.69 55.03 24.96
C VAL A 121 -5.80 55.97 26.14
N VAL A 122 -5.89 57.26 25.86
CA VAL A 122 -6.20 58.30 26.83
C VAL A 122 -7.70 58.24 27.13
N MET A 123 -8.03 57.82 28.34
CA MET A 123 -9.36 57.98 28.93
C MET A 123 -9.44 59.43 29.45
N PRO A 124 -10.30 60.30 28.89
CA PRO A 124 -10.42 61.67 29.38
C PRO A 124 -11.05 61.68 30.78
N GLU A 125 -10.33 62.19 31.77
CA GLU A 125 -10.88 62.56 33.08
C GLU A 125 -11.61 63.91 32.95
N ASP A 126 -12.91 63.86 33.21
CA ASP A 126 -13.86 64.86 33.73
C ASP A 126 -13.67 66.37 33.45
N GLU A 127 -14.71 67.02 32.91
CA GLU A 127 -15.23 68.24 33.53
C GLU A 127 -16.70 68.55 33.18
N VAL A 128 -17.49 68.52 34.25
CA VAL A 128 -18.87 68.95 34.52
C VAL A 128 -19.35 70.17 33.71
N LYS A 129 -20.52 70.03 33.07
CA LYS A 129 -21.62 71.02 33.15
C LYS A 129 -22.95 70.43 32.67
N SER A 130 -23.86 70.35 33.66
CA SER A 130 -25.32 70.29 33.59
C SER A 130 -25.92 70.67 32.23
N ASP A 131 -26.74 69.80 31.66
CA ASP A 131 -28.20 69.97 31.74
C ASP A 131 -28.90 68.60 31.70
N GLU A 132 -29.91 68.48 32.56
CA GLU A 132 -30.71 67.29 32.86
C GLU A 132 -31.59 66.89 31.66
N GLU A 133 -31.57 65.60 31.28
CA GLU A 133 -32.74 64.73 31.13
C GLU A 133 -32.29 63.32 30.71
N ASP A 134 -32.50 62.37 31.63
CA ASP A 134 -32.34 60.93 31.44
C ASP A 134 -33.36 60.36 30.45
N ALA A 135 -32.92 59.46 29.58
CA ALA A 135 -33.70 58.30 29.15
C ALA A 135 -32.77 57.16 28.72
N ASP A 136 -32.85 56.07 29.47
CA ASP A 136 -32.32 54.73 29.20
C ASP A 136 -32.16 54.39 27.71
N MET A 137 -30.91 54.38 27.20
CA MET A 137 -30.60 53.64 25.99
C MET A 137 -30.27 52.20 26.37
N GLU A 138 -31.34 51.42 26.60
CA GLU A 138 -31.31 49.96 26.52
C GLU A 138 -30.48 49.56 25.27
N TRP A 139 -29.49 48.70 25.44
CA TRP A 139 -28.71 48.16 24.31
C TRP A 139 -29.67 47.34 23.45
N ILE A 140 -30.27 48.00 22.45
CA ILE A 140 -31.17 47.37 21.49
C ILE A 140 -30.30 46.59 20.51
N GLU A 141 -30.15 45.29 20.72
CA GLU A 141 -29.63 44.38 19.69
C GLU A 141 -30.41 44.60 18.39
N ASP A 142 -29.70 44.76 17.27
CA ASP A 142 -30.30 45.00 15.95
C ASP A 142 -31.43 43.98 15.70
N ALA A 143 -32.61 44.46 15.33
CA ALA A 143 -33.81 43.62 15.19
C ALA A 143 -33.57 42.39 14.29
N GLY A 144 -32.67 42.51 13.30
CA GLY A 144 -32.27 41.40 12.42
C GLY A 144 -31.45 40.30 13.09
N GLU A 145 -30.63 40.61 14.10
CA GLU A 145 -29.81 39.61 14.81
C GLU A 145 -30.66 38.79 15.78
N LEU A 146 -31.58 39.44 16.48
CA LEU A 146 -32.58 38.78 17.34
C LEU A 146 -33.48 37.85 16.53
N ASP A 147 -33.94 38.30 15.37
CA ASP A 147 -34.78 37.49 14.48
C ASP A 147 -34.02 36.31 13.86
N SER A 148 -32.76 36.52 13.45
CA SER A 148 -31.88 35.45 12.96
C SER A 148 -31.63 34.38 14.03
N LYS A 149 -31.35 34.80 15.27
CA LYS A 149 -31.12 33.89 16.40
C LYS A 149 -32.39 33.12 16.78
N ARG A 150 -33.55 33.79 16.79
CA ARG A 150 -34.86 33.14 17.01
C ARG A 150 -35.17 32.14 15.90
N ALA A 151 -34.95 32.50 14.64
CA ALA A 151 -35.14 31.62 13.49
C ALA A 151 -34.23 30.38 13.57
N ALA A 152 -32.95 30.55 13.89
CA ALA A 152 -32.00 29.45 14.05
C ALA A 152 -32.38 28.49 15.19
N LEU A 153 -32.86 29.00 16.32
CA LEU A 153 -33.34 28.16 17.42
C LEU A 153 -34.60 27.38 17.04
N LEU A 154 -35.53 28.01 16.33
CA LEU A 154 -36.77 27.39 15.86
C LEU A 154 -36.46 26.29 14.83
N GLU A 155 -35.55 26.55 13.90
CA GLU A 155 -35.10 25.57 12.91
C GLU A 155 -34.38 24.40 13.56
N LYS A 156 -33.49 24.64 14.53
CA LYS A 156 -32.82 23.58 15.30
C LYS A 156 -33.83 22.73 16.09
N LYS A 157 -34.89 23.33 16.64
CA LYS A 157 -35.97 22.60 17.32
C LYS A 157 -36.77 21.75 16.33
N LYS A 158 -37.10 22.30 15.16
CA LYS A 158 -37.80 21.58 14.08
C LYS A 158 -36.97 20.41 13.54
N GLN A 159 -35.66 20.58 13.37
CA GLN A 159 -34.77 19.49 12.95
C GLN A 159 -34.70 18.36 13.98
N LYS A 160 -34.66 18.68 15.28
CA LYS A 160 -34.73 17.68 16.36
C LYS A 160 -36.06 16.92 16.36
N GLU A 161 -37.18 17.63 16.21
CA GLU A 161 -38.50 16.99 16.13
C GLU A 161 -38.61 16.10 14.88
N LEU A 162 -38.10 16.55 13.73
CA LEU A 162 -38.06 15.77 12.50
C LEU A 162 -37.17 14.53 12.63
N ALA A 163 -36.02 14.65 13.31
CA ALA A 163 -35.12 13.52 13.56
C ALA A 163 -35.73 12.43 14.45
N LEU A 164 -36.62 12.81 15.37
CA LEU A 164 -37.38 11.89 16.22
C LEU A 164 -38.58 11.25 15.51
N ARG A 165 -38.95 11.74 14.32
CA ARG A 165 -40.05 11.14 13.52
C ARG A 165 -39.58 9.93 12.73
N SER A 166 -40.55 9.13 12.30
CA SER A 166 -40.31 7.93 11.49
C SER A 166 -39.52 8.25 10.21
N GLU A 167 -38.78 7.26 9.70
CA GLU A 167 -38.03 7.43 8.45
C GLU A 167 -38.94 7.69 7.25
N VAL A 168 -40.15 7.11 7.25
CA VAL A 168 -41.19 7.35 6.23
C VAL A 168 -41.58 8.84 6.22
N PHE A 169 -41.71 9.47 7.38
CA PHE A 169 -41.95 10.90 7.51
C PHE A 169 -40.74 11.73 7.05
N ARG A 170 -39.52 11.37 7.45
CA ARG A 170 -38.29 12.11 7.09
C ARG A 170 -37.96 12.06 5.59
N ARG A 171 -38.36 10.98 4.91
CA ARG A 171 -38.11 10.76 3.48
C ARG A 171 -39.31 11.14 2.60
N ASP A 172 -40.34 11.77 3.18
CA ASP A 172 -41.60 12.13 2.51
C ASP A 172 -42.21 10.98 1.69
N LEU A 173 -42.13 9.76 2.22
CA LEU A 173 -42.68 8.58 1.57
C LEU A 173 -44.22 8.52 1.73
N PRO A 174 -44.96 7.90 0.79
CA PRO A 174 -46.41 7.76 0.87
C PRO A 174 -46.86 7.08 2.17
N LYS A 175 -47.78 7.72 2.90
CA LYS A 175 -48.34 7.21 4.16
C LYS A 175 -49.66 6.47 3.92
N PRO A 176 -49.96 5.41 4.68
CA PRO A 176 -51.25 4.75 4.59
C PRO A 176 -52.37 5.66 5.11
N SER A 177 -53.51 5.70 4.43
CA SER A 177 -54.65 6.52 4.85
C SER A 177 -55.39 5.99 6.08
N LYS A 178 -55.33 4.66 6.31
CA LYS A 178 -55.95 3.99 7.46
C LYS A 178 -55.05 2.86 7.94
N LEU A 179 -55.00 2.65 9.25
CA LEU A 179 -54.25 1.56 9.85
C LEU A 179 -55.00 0.23 9.70
N ASN A 180 -54.29 -0.82 9.29
CA ASN A 180 -54.86 -2.16 9.20
C ASN A 180 -54.60 -2.95 10.50
N ASP A 181 -55.59 -2.98 11.40
CA ASP A 181 -55.46 -3.65 12.70
C ASP A 181 -55.27 -5.18 12.60
N SER A 182 -55.56 -5.79 11.43
CA SER A 182 -55.38 -7.24 11.23
C SER A 182 -53.92 -7.66 11.18
N PHE A 183 -53.03 -6.80 10.67
CA PHE A 183 -51.59 -7.09 10.55
C PHE A 183 -50.90 -7.11 11.93
N PHE A 184 -51.42 -6.34 12.89
CA PHE A 184 -50.81 -6.19 14.21
C PHE A 184 -51.43 -7.11 15.28
N LYS A 185 -52.21 -8.13 14.91
CA LYS A 185 -52.76 -9.08 15.88
C LYS A 185 -51.62 -9.81 16.60
N ARG A 186 -51.75 -9.97 17.93
CA ARG A 186 -50.79 -10.76 18.72
C ARG A 186 -51.00 -12.24 18.42
N TYR A 187 -49.91 -12.95 18.16
CA TYR A 187 -49.92 -14.40 17.99
C TYR A 187 -49.67 -15.09 19.33
N PRO A 188 -50.20 -16.31 19.55
CA PRO A 188 -49.91 -17.08 20.75
C PRO A 188 -48.40 -17.37 20.81
N VAL A 189 -47.77 -17.01 21.92
CA VAL A 189 -46.33 -17.18 22.14
C VAL A 189 -46.02 -18.67 22.30
N LYS A 190 -45.15 -19.21 21.43
CA LYS A 190 -44.61 -20.58 21.55
C LYS A 190 -43.12 -20.56 21.86
N ASN A 191 -42.39 -19.62 21.27
CA ASN A 191 -40.96 -19.41 21.46
C ASN A 191 -40.67 -17.96 21.90
N GLU A 192 -39.49 -17.71 22.48
CA GLU A 192 -39.00 -16.37 22.83
C GLU A 192 -39.00 -15.42 21.61
N TYR A 193 -38.75 -15.96 20.41
CA TYR A 193 -38.84 -15.20 19.16
C TYR A 193 -40.27 -14.71 18.86
N ASP A 194 -41.31 -15.47 19.19
CA ASP A 194 -42.70 -15.05 18.97
C ASP A 194 -43.09 -13.90 19.92
N GLU A 195 -42.53 -13.91 21.13
CA GLU A 195 -42.69 -12.83 22.10
C GLU A 195 -42.01 -11.55 21.60
N ALA A 196 -40.76 -11.64 21.15
CA ALA A 196 -40.04 -10.52 20.53
C ALA A 196 -40.76 -9.97 19.29
N ASP A 197 -41.25 -10.83 18.41
CA ASP A 197 -42.05 -10.46 17.24
C ASP A 197 -43.34 -9.70 17.62
N ASN A 198 -44.01 -10.14 18.68
CA ASN A 198 -45.23 -9.48 19.15
C ASN A 198 -44.93 -8.09 19.76
N LEU A 199 -43.77 -7.92 20.39
CA LEU A 199 -43.29 -6.62 20.88
C LEU A 199 -42.98 -5.68 19.71
N ILE A 200 -42.25 -6.16 18.70
CA ILE A 200 -41.95 -5.38 17.49
C ILE A 200 -43.24 -4.95 16.78
N ARG A 201 -44.21 -5.86 16.61
CA ARG A 201 -45.52 -5.53 16.02
C ARG A 201 -46.29 -4.49 16.83
N ALA A 202 -46.17 -4.50 18.16
CA ALA A 202 -46.80 -3.49 19.01
C ALA A 202 -46.18 -2.10 18.79
N GLU A 203 -44.85 -2.02 18.74
CA GLU A 203 -44.15 -0.75 18.47
C GLU A 203 -44.38 -0.22 17.05
N MET A 204 -44.35 -1.09 16.04
CA MET A 204 -44.69 -0.71 14.67
C MET A 204 -46.10 -0.10 14.57
N ARG A 205 -47.05 -0.64 15.33
CA ARG A 205 -48.41 -0.09 15.39
C ARG A 205 -48.41 1.32 16.00
N ASN A 206 -47.64 1.55 17.05
CA ASN A 206 -47.53 2.87 17.70
C ASN A 206 -46.93 3.91 16.75
N ILE A 207 -45.86 3.56 16.04
CA ILE A 207 -45.20 4.44 15.06
C ILE A 207 -46.18 4.80 13.92
N LEU A 208 -46.88 3.80 13.37
CA LEU A 208 -47.86 4.05 12.30
C LEU A 208 -49.08 4.87 12.79
N ARG A 209 -49.52 4.69 14.04
CA ARG A 209 -50.57 5.54 14.62
C ARG A 209 -50.11 6.99 14.75
N TYR A 210 -48.86 7.22 15.13
CA TYR A 210 -48.29 8.57 15.16
C TYR A 210 -48.25 9.21 13.77
N ASP A 211 -47.83 8.46 12.76
CA ASP A 211 -47.71 8.97 11.39
C ASP A 211 -49.06 9.27 10.70
N VAL A 212 -50.10 8.47 11.01
CA VAL A 212 -51.43 8.60 10.37
C VAL A 212 -52.36 9.52 11.16
N ASN A 213 -52.38 9.40 12.50
CA ASN A 213 -53.33 10.10 13.37
C ASN A 213 -52.70 11.27 14.14
N GLY A 214 -51.37 11.45 14.10
CA GLY A 214 -50.67 12.50 14.85
C GLY A 214 -50.61 12.27 16.36
N THR A 215 -51.02 11.10 16.85
CA THR A 215 -50.99 10.76 18.28
C THR A 215 -49.57 10.47 18.72
N VAL A 216 -48.96 11.41 19.47
CA VAL A 216 -47.59 11.25 20.01
C VAL A 216 -47.53 9.97 20.87
N PRO A 217 -46.57 9.06 20.63
CA PRO A 217 -46.36 7.91 21.50
C PRO A 217 -46.12 8.35 22.96
N ASN A 218 -46.60 7.57 23.93
CA ASN A 218 -46.44 7.91 25.34
C ASN A 218 -44.98 7.77 25.82
N ASP A 219 -44.16 7.01 25.10
CA ASP A 219 -42.76 6.75 25.43
C ASP A 219 -41.86 7.76 24.70
N ASN A 220 -41.42 8.77 25.45
CA ASN A 220 -40.49 9.79 24.95
C ASN A 220 -39.06 9.36 25.23
N PHE A 221 -38.43 8.67 24.29
CA PHE A 221 -36.99 8.39 24.36
C PHE A 221 -36.19 9.61 23.92
N THR A 222 -35.09 9.87 24.61
CA THR A 222 -34.14 10.90 24.20
C THR A 222 -33.38 10.45 22.95
N PHE A 223 -32.90 11.41 22.16
CA PHE A 223 -32.11 11.11 20.96
C PHE A 223 -30.82 10.34 21.27
N GLU A 224 -30.26 10.53 22.46
CA GLU A 224 -29.05 9.84 22.94
C GLU A 224 -29.33 8.35 23.21
N GLU A 225 -30.45 8.04 23.89
CA GLU A 225 -30.88 6.66 24.15
C GLU A 225 -31.17 5.88 22.86
N LEU A 226 -31.80 6.52 21.88
CA LEU A 226 -32.07 5.89 20.56
C LEU A 226 -30.78 5.59 19.80
N ARG A 227 -29.78 6.48 19.90
CA ARG A 227 -28.48 6.28 19.28
C ARG A 227 -27.72 5.12 19.92
N ASP A 228 -27.71 5.05 21.25
CA ASP A 228 -27.04 3.97 21.98
C ASP A 228 -27.70 2.61 21.72
N ALA A 229 -29.04 2.57 21.67
CA ALA A 229 -29.79 1.38 21.29
C ALA A 229 -29.47 0.92 19.86
N SER A 230 -29.36 1.85 18.89
CA SER A 230 -28.96 1.51 17.51
C SER A 230 -27.57 0.87 17.46
N ILE A 231 -26.61 1.40 18.23
CA ILE A 231 -25.25 0.86 18.28
C ILE A 231 -25.26 -0.56 18.86
N LEU A 232 -26.05 -0.81 19.91
CA LEU A 232 -26.19 -2.13 20.50
C LEU A 232 -26.79 -3.14 19.51
N ILE A 233 -27.87 -2.78 18.81
CA ILE A 233 -28.49 -3.61 17.77
C ILE A 233 -27.49 -3.95 16.67
N ASP A 234 -26.76 -2.95 16.16
CA ASP A 234 -25.74 -3.16 15.13
C ASP A 234 -24.62 -4.11 15.60
N SER A 235 -24.22 -3.99 16.87
CA SER A 235 -23.20 -4.84 17.46
C SER A 235 -23.64 -6.31 17.60
N GLU A 236 -24.91 -6.56 17.92
CA GLU A 236 -25.48 -7.91 18.03
C GLU A 236 -25.74 -8.52 16.66
N ALA A 237 -26.24 -7.73 15.71
CA ALA A 237 -26.44 -8.16 14.32
C ALA A 237 -25.14 -8.61 13.66
N ARG A 238 -24.02 -7.89 13.92
CA ARG A 238 -22.69 -8.26 13.42
C ARG A 238 -22.11 -9.49 14.12
N LYS A 239 -22.40 -9.70 15.42
CA LYS A 239 -21.97 -10.90 16.17
C LYS A 239 -22.66 -12.18 15.70
N ARG A 240 -23.84 -12.09 15.06
CA ARG A 240 -24.60 -13.24 14.54
C ARG A 240 -24.06 -13.84 13.24
N GLY A 241 -22.82 -13.51 12.87
CA GLY A 241 -21.98 -14.29 11.97
C GLY A 241 -21.76 -13.64 10.61
N GLU A 242 -20.51 -13.29 10.33
CA GLU A 242 -19.93 -13.67 9.03
C GLU A 242 -20.09 -15.19 8.93
N PHE A 243 -21.22 -15.65 8.40
CA PHE A 243 -21.27 -17.00 7.88
C PHE A 243 -20.25 -17.02 6.75
N ASP A 244 -19.26 -17.90 6.83
CA ASP A 244 -18.40 -18.15 5.69
C ASP A 244 -19.32 -18.64 4.57
N GLU A 245 -19.55 -17.76 3.59
CA GLU A 245 -20.46 -18.02 2.48
C GLU A 245 -20.06 -19.32 1.77
N ASP A 246 -18.77 -19.63 1.79
CA ASP A 246 -18.18 -20.85 1.24
C ASP A 246 -18.60 -22.10 2.02
N GLU A 247 -18.55 -22.10 3.36
CA GLU A 247 -18.93 -23.28 4.17
C GLU A 247 -20.44 -23.58 4.06
N TYR A 248 -21.28 -22.54 4.08
CA TYR A 248 -22.71 -22.70 3.87
C TYR A 248 -23.01 -23.22 2.47
N MET A 249 -22.33 -22.66 1.46
CA MET A 249 -22.51 -23.07 0.08
C MET A 249 -22.01 -24.50 -0.17
N GLU A 250 -20.88 -24.90 0.41
CA GLU A 250 -20.40 -26.28 0.36
C GLU A 250 -21.38 -27.25 1.00
N ARG A 251 -21.91 -26.93 2.19
CA ARG A 251 -22.92 -27.77 2.85
C ARG A 251 -24.19 -27.89 2.00
N ALA A 252 -24.65 -26.80 1.40
CA ALA A 252 -25.80 -26.81 0.50
C ALA A 252 -25.53 -27.62 -0.77
N ILE A 253 -24.34 -27.49 -1.38
CA ILE A 253 -23.91 -28.27 -2.55
C ILE A 253 -23.82 -29.76 -2.19
N ALA A 254 -23.25 -30.12 -1.04
CA ALA A 254 -23.14 -31.50 -0.57
C ALA A 254 -24.53 -32.15 -0.39
N GLN A 255 -25.47 -31.41 0.21
CA GLN A 255 -26.85 -31.89 0.40
C GLN A 255 -27.62 -32.03 -0.93
N THR A 256 -27.29 -31.22 -1.94
CA THR A 256 -28.08 -31.11 -3.18
C THR A 256 -27.51 -31.91 -4.35
N SER A 257 -26.19 -32.06 -4.42
CA SER A 257 -25.44 -32.68 -5.54
C SER A 257 -25.80 -34.15 -5.80
N GLY A 258 -26.13 -34.92 -4.77
CA GLY A 258 -26.57 -36.32 -4.92
C GLY A 258 -28.08 -36.49 -5.12
N ARG A 259 -28.88 -35.48 -4.80
CA ARG A 259 -30.35 -35.57 -4.75
C ARG A 259 -31.05 -34.89 -5.91
N ARG A 260 -30.40 -33.90 -6.54
CA ARG A 260 -30.94 -33.17 -7.70
C ARG A 260 -30.08 -33.39 -8.93
N MET A 261 -30.72 -33.58 -10.08
CA MET A 261 -30.08 -33.64 -11.39
C MET A 261 -30.73 -32.64 -12.35
N PHE A 262 -29.96 -32.16 -13.31
CA PHE A 262 -30.47 -31.26 -14.33
C PHE A 262 -31.11 -32.06 -15.46
N TYR A 263 -32.40 -31.86 -15.67
CA TYR A 263 -33.19 -32.53 -16.71
C TYR A 263 -34.22 -31.57 -17.28
N ASP A 264 -34.37 -31.55 -18.61
CA ASP A 264 -35.35 -30.72 -19.33
C ASP A 264 -35.38 -29.24 -18.90
N GLY A 265 -34.19 -28.63 -18.74
CA GLY A 265 -34.06 -27.23 -18.38
C GLY A 265 -34.28 -26.90 -16.89
N ARG A 266 -34.50 -27.90 -16.03
CA ARG A 266 -34.78 -27.72 -14.59
C ARG A 266 -33.98 -28.68 -13.72
N PHE A 267 -33.78 -28.33 -12.46
CA PHE A 267 -33.26 -29.26 -11.46
C PHE A 267 -34.41 -30.05 -10.85
N VAL A 268 -34.40 -31.35 -11.06
CA VAL A 268 -35.42 -32.30 -10.63
C VAL A 268 -34.78 -33.31 -9.68
N THR A 269 -35.56 -33.90 -8.76
CA THR A 269 -34.98 -34.91 -7.86
C THR A 269 -34.71 -36.22 -8.61
N VAL A 270 -33.68 -36.95 -8.17
CA VAL A 270 -33.24 -38.20 -8.82
C VAL A 270 -34.38 -39.23 -8.89
N ASP A 271 -35.29 -39.22 -7.92
CA ASP A 271 -36.40 -40.18 -7.80
C ASP A 271 -37.52 -39.93 -8.84
N GLU A 272 -37.68 -38.69 -9.31
CA GLU A 272 -38.74 -38.28 -10.25
C GLU A 272 -38.41 -38.64 -11.72
N ILE A 273 -37.15 -38.96 -12.04
CA ILE A 273 -36.70 -39.22 -13.41
C ILE A 273 -36.57 -40.73 -13.64
N PRO A 274 -37.14 -41.31 -14.72
CA PRO A 274 -36.99 -42.74 -15.02
C PRO A 274 -35.53 -43.10 -15.37
N ARG A 275 -35.11 -44.33 -15.04
CA ARG A 275 -33.70 -44.77 -15.10
C ARG A 275 -32.99 -44.51 -16.45
N LYS A 276 -33.71 -44.64 -17.57
CA LYS A 276 -33.19 -44.41 -18.93
C LYS A 276 -32.96 -42.92 -19.24
N GLU A 277 -33.78 -42.04 -18.67
CA GLU A 277 -33.61 -40.59 -18.81
C GLU A 277 -32.55 -40.08 -17.84
N ARG A 278 -32.44 -40.68 -16.66
CA ARG A 278 -31.31 -40.41 -15.73
C ARG A 278 -29.96 -40.65 -16.38
N SER A 279 -29.78 -41.78 -17.09
CA SER A 279 -28.51 -42.06 -17.77
C SER A 279 -28.21 -41.05 -18.88
N ARG A 280 -29.23 -40.51 -19.56
CA ARG A 280 -29.06 -39.46 -20.57
C ARG A 280 -28.71 -38.11 -19.95
N ALA A 281 -29.37 -37.74 -18.86
CA ALA A 281 -29.07 -36.51 -18.10
C ALA A 281 -27.63 -36.52 -17.57
N ILE A 282 -27.21 -37.63 -16.96
CA ILE A 282 -25.83 -37.81 -16.48
C ILE A 282 -24.83 -37.74 -17.63
N ALA A 283 -25.12 -38.35 -18.79
CA ALA A 283 -24.24 -38.28 -19.95
C ALA A 283 -24.12 -36.84 -20.48
N ALA A 284 -25.21 -36.07 -20.53
CA ALA A 284 -25.20 -34.67 -20.94
C ALA A 284 -24.42 -33.78 -19.95
N ASP A 285 -24.58 -34.00 -18.64
CA ASP A 285 -23.81 -33.28 -17.63
C ASP A 285 -22.32 -33.66 -17.67
N PHE A 286 -22.01 -34.92 -17.93
CA PHE A 286 -20.64 -35.36 -18.17
C PHE A 286 -20.03 -34.68 -19.39
N GLU A 287 -20.75 -34.57 -20.51
CA GLU A 287 -20.27 -33.84 -21.69
C GLU A 287 -20.02 -32.35 -21.39
N LYS A 288 -20.88 -31.71 -20.61
CA LYS A 288 -20.65 -30.33 -20.13
C LYS A 288 -19.38 -30.25 -19.29
N LEU A 289 -19.18 -31.15 -18.33
CA LEU A 289 -17.97 -31.20 -17.50
C LEU A 289 -16.71 -31.44 -18.34
N VAL A 290 -16.77 -32.31 -19.35
CA VAL A 290 -15.68 -32.54 -20.30
C VAL A 290 -15.39 -31.26 -21.10
N SER A 291 -16.41 -30.55 -21.56
CA SER A 291 -16.25 -29.29 -22.29
C SER A 291 -15.62 -28.20 -21.42
N LEU A 292 -16.07 -28.09 -20.16
CA LEU A 292 -15.52 -27.16 -19.18
C LEU A 292 -14.06 -27.52 -18.87
N GLY A 293 -13.77 -28.81 -18.66
CA GLY A 293 -12.41 -29.33 -18.45
C GLY A 293 -11.46 -29.01 -19.61
N LYS A 294 -11.94 -29.07 -20.86
CA LYS A 294 -11.15 -28.63 -22.04
C LYS A 294 -10.88 -27.13 -22.00
N GLN A 295 -11.89 -26.31 -21.71
CA GLN A 295 -11.73 -24.86 -21.63
C GLN A 295 -10.80 -24.44 -20.49
N THR A 296 -10.96 -25.03 -19.30
CA THR A 296 -10.11 -24.73 -18.13
C THR A 296 -8.69 -25.18 -18.39
N LYS A 297 -8.47 -26.37 -18.96
CA LYS A 297 -7.13 -26.82 -19.38
C LYS A 297 -6.45 -25.80 -20.29
N SER A 298 -7.12 -25.35 -21.35
CA SER A 298 -6.54 -24.36 -22.26
C SER A 298 -6.25 -23.01 -21.59
N LYS A 299 -7.08 -22.58 -20.63
CA LYS A 299 -6.81 -21.37 -19.84
C LYS A 299 -5.62 -21.57 -18.91
N THR A 300 -5.54 -22.70 -18.23
CA THR A 300 -4.43 -23.05 -17.33
C THR A 300 -3.12 -23.17 -18.10
N GLU A 301 -3.11 -23.78 -19.29
CA GLU A 301 -1.92 -23.86 -20.14
C GLU A 301 -1.40 -22.47 -20.55
N LYS A 302 -2.30 -21.53 -20.87
CA LYS A 302 -1.91 -20.13 -21.17
C LYS A 302 -1.31 -19.43 -19.95
N VAL A 303 -1.93 -19.59 -18.79
CA VAL A 303 -1.43 -19.01 -17.53
C VAL A 303 -0.09 -19.63 -17.14
N GLN A 304 0.03 -20.96 -17.23
CA GLN A 304 1.26 -21.70 -16.97
C GLN A 304 2.38 -21.27 -17.92
N HIS A 305 2.08 -21.07 -19.20
CA HIS A 305 3.07 -20.58 -20.16
C HIS A 305 3.53 -19.16 -19.80
N LYS A 306 2.59 -18.26 -19.46
CA LYS A 306 2.93 -16.89 -19.02
C LYS A 306 3.78 -16.91 -17.74
N LEU A 307 3.41 -17.73 -16.75
CA LEU A 307 4.17 -17.90 -15.52
C LEU A 307 5.56 -18.46 -15.81
N LYS A 308 5.67 -19.47 -16.67
CA LYS A 308 6.95 -20.03 -17.08
C LYS A 308 7.86 -18.97 -17.71
N VAL A 309 7.35 -18.14 -18.61
CA VAL A 309 8.16 -17.08 -19.24
C VAL A 309 8.65 -16.06 -18.20
N ILE A 310 7.83 -15.69 -17.22
CA ILE A 310 8.20 -14.72 -16.18
C ILE A 310 9.16 -15.34 -15.16
N LEU A 311 8.86 -16.56 -14.69
CA LEU A 311 9.56 -17.21 -13.58
C LEU A 311 10.82 -17.95 -14.00
N GLN A 312 10.91 -18.46 -15.23
CA GLN A 312 12.05 -19.28 -15.65
C GLN A 312 13.41 -18.54 -15.51
N GLY A 313 13.43 -17.22 -15.69
CA GLY A 313 14.63 -16.42 -15.42
C GLY A 313 15.01 -16.42 -13.94
N TYR A 314 14.02 -16.19 -13.07
CA TYR A 314 14.21 -16.19 -11.62
C TYR A 314 14.56 -17.59 -11.08
N GLU A 315 13.96 -18.65 -11.60
CA GLU A 315 14.28 -20.04 -11.26
C GLU A 315 15.76 -20.36 -11.56
N LYS A 316 16.27 -19.95 -12.73
CA LYS A 316 17.68 -20.15 -13.08
C LYS A 316 18.63 -19.39 -12.15
N ILE A 317 18.26 -18.16 -11.77
CA ILE A 317 19.04 -17.36 -10.82
C ILE A 317 19.03 -18.03 -9.44
N GLN A 318 17.86 -18.51 -9.01
CA GLN A 318 17.71 -19.25 -7.76
C GLN A 318 18.58 -20.50 -7.75
N ASP A 319 18.53 -21.32 -8.80
CA ASP A 319 19.34 -22.54 -8.91
C ASP A 319 20.85 -22.24 -8.89
N ALA A 320 21.28 -21.19 -9.60
CA ALA A 320 22.67 -20.76 -9.58
C ALA A 320 23.12 -20.27 -8.19
N ALA A 321 22.25 -19.53 -7.49
CA ALA A 321 22.51 -19.07 -6.13
C ALA A 321 22.60 -20.24 -5.15
N ILE A 322 21.69 -21.21 -5.24
CA ILE A 322 21.69 -22.43 -4.43
C ILE A 322 23.01 -23.19 -4.63
N ASN A 323 23.42 -23.41 -5.89
CA ASN A 323 24.67 -24.11 -6.18
C ASN A 323 25.89 -23.35 -5.62
N THR A 324 25.90 -22.01 -5.76
CA THR A 324 27.00 -21.18 -5.21
C THR A 324 27.08 -21.27 -3.69
N ILE A 325 25.93 -21.24 -3.01
CA ILE A 325 25.85 -21.40 -1.55
C ILE A 325 26.35 -22.79 -1.14
N GLN A 326 25.94 -23.84 -1.85
CA GLN A 326 26.37 -25.21 -1.56
C GLN A 326 27.89 -25.38 -1.72
N THR A 327 28.47 -24.87 -2.80
CA THR A 327 29.94 -24.89 -2.98
C THR A 327 30.65 -24.10 -1.89
N SER A 328 30.18 -22.89 -1.56
CA SER A 328 30.77 -22.09 -0.49
C SER A 328 30.68 -22.78 0.87
N GLN A 329 29.57 -23.46 1.17
CA GLN A 329 29.42 -24.24 2.41
C GLN A 329 30.40 -25.42 2.44
N HIS A 330 30.61 -26.09 1.31
CA HIS A 330 31.59 -27.16 1.18
C HIS A 330 33.02 -26.64 1.40
N ASP A 331 33.38 -25.52 0.78
CA ASP A 331 34.70 -24.90 0.93
C ASP A 331 34.96 -24.45 2.37
N VAL A 332 33.95 -23.88 3.04
CA VAL A 332 34.04 -23.51 4.46
C VAL A 332 34.22 -24.75 5.34
N HIS A 333 33.55 -25.86 5.02
CA HIS A 333 33.71 -27.11 5.75
C HIS A 333 35.13 -27.67 5.60
N ILE A 334 35.65 -27.73 4.37
CA ILE A 334 37.03 -28.18 4.10
C ILE A 334 38.03 -27.25 4.80
N GLY A 335 37.88 -25.93 4.64
CA GLY A 335 38.76 -24.96 5.30
C GLY A 335 38.72 -25.07 6.83
N GLY A 336 37.55 -25.39 7.40
CA GLY A 336 37.42 -25.71 8.82
C GLY A 336 38.25 -26.93 9.24
N MET A 337 38.17 -28.03 8.47
CA MET A 337 38.99 -29.23 8.68
C MET A 337 40.49 -28.95 8.52
N GLU A 338 40.88 -28.17 7.50
CA GLU A 338 42.27 -27.78 7.28
C GLU A 338 42.83 -26.97 8.46
N VAL A 339 42.07 -26.01 8.99
CA VAL A 339 42.50 -25.23 10.16
C VAL A 339 42.71 -26.13 11.38
N GLU A 340 41.83 -27.10 11.61
CA GLU A 340 41.97 -28.05 12.72
C GLU A 340 43.20 -28.96 12.53
N THR A 341 43.39 -29.49 11.32
CA THR A 341 44.55 -30.35 11.02
C THR A 341 45.87 -29.59 11.11
N PHE A 342 45.96 -28.35 10.61
CA PHE A 342 47.17 -27.53 10.73
C PHE A 342 47.45 -27.08 12.16
N LYS A 343 46.43 -26.85 12.98
CA LYS A 343 46.63 -26.60 14.43
C LYS A 343 47.27 -27.81 15.11
N ALA A 344 46.71 -29.00 14.90
CA ALA A 344 47.27 -30.23 15.44
C ALA A 344 48.70 -30.47 14.93
N LEU A 345 48.92 -30.31 13.62
CA LEU A 345 50.24 -30.50 13.00
C LEU A 345 51.27 -29.51 13.55
N LYS A 346 50.88 -28.25 13.79
CA LYS A 346 51.75 -27.25 14.42
C LYS A 346 52.17 -27.67 15.82
N GLU A 347 51.26 -28.18 16.64
CA GLU A 347 51.59 -28.66 17.99
C GLU A 347 52.57 -29.83 17.94
N TYR A 348 52.33 -30.81 17.05
CA TYR A 348 53.26 -31.91 16.83
C TYR A 348 54.63 -31.44 16.35
N GLU A 349 54.69 -30.50 15.40
CA GLU A 349 55.94 -30.00 14.85
C GLU A 349 56.75 -29.22 15.89
N VAL A 350 56.10 -28.41 16.71
CA VAL A 350 56.75 -27.70 17.83
C VAL A 350 57.33 -28.69 18.83
N ASN A 351 56.56 -29.71 19.21
CA ASN A 351 57.04 -30.75 20.13
C ASN A 351 58.22 -31.54 19.55
N SER A 352 58.14 -31.92 18.28
CA SER A 352 59.21 -32.61 17.55
C SER A 352 60.46 -31.74 17.41
N ALA A 353 60.31 -30.44 17.13
CA ALA A 353 61.42 -29.50 17.06
C ALA A 353 62.13 -29.38 18.42
N ASN A 354 61.37 -29.25 19.52
CA ASN A 354 61.94 -29.21 20.86
C ASN A 354 62.73 -30.48 21.21
N LEU A 355 62.20 -31.66 20.86
CA LEU A 355 62.89 -32.93 21.09
C LEU A 355 64.19 -33.01 20.28
N ARG A 356 64.17 -32.58 19.02
CA ARG A 356 65.36 -32.52 18.15
C ARG A 356 66.42 -31.60 18.73
N ILE A 357 66.04 -30.40 19.19
CA ILE A 357 66.96 -29.45 19.83
C ILE A 357 67.56 -30.04 21.11
N GLN A 358 66.76 -30.70 21.94
CA GLN A 358 67.25 -31.34 23.16
C GLN A 358 68.25 -32.47 22.88
N ASN A 359 67.99 -33.29 21.86
CA ASN A 359 68.91 -34.36 21.47
C ASN A 359 70.23 -33.80 20.93
N LEU A 360 70.16 -32.81 20.02
CA LEU A 360 71.35 -32.10 19.53
C LEU A 360 72.13 -31.44 20.66
N ALA A 361 71.45 -30.83 21.64
CA ALA A 361 72.13 -30.24 22.80
C ALA A 361 72.88 -31.28 23.64
N LYS A 362 72.31 -32.48 23.81
CA LYS A 362 73.00 -33.59 24.50
C LYS A 362 74.23 -34.05 23.72
N GLU A 363 74.10 -34.23 22.40
CA GLU A 363 75.22 -34.62 21.53
C GLU A 363 76.34 -33.57 21.55
N VAL A 364 76.00 -32.28 21.45
CA VAL A 364 76.98 -31.19 21.53
C VAL A 364 77.67 -31.15 22.89
N ASN A 365 76.94 -31.38 23.99
CA ASN A 365 77.56 -31.41 25.32
C ASN A 365 78.51 -32.60 25.48
N ALA A 366 78.14 -33.79 24.99
CA ALA A 366 79.04 -34.95 24.99
C ALA A 366 80.32 -34.67 24.17
N LEU A 367 80.19 -34.08 22.98
CA LEU A 367 81.34 -33.68 22.16
C LEU A 367 82.22 -32.64 22.85
N LYS A 368 81.63 -31.70 23.60
CA LYS A 368 82.40 -30.71 24.39
C LYS A 368 83.18 -31.38 25.53
N GLU A 369 82.58 -32.36 26.21
CA GLU A 369 83.26 -33.13 27.26
C GLU A 369 84.44 -33.92 26.68
N ASP A 370 84.24 -34.57 25.53
CA ASP A 370 85.28 -35.30 24.81
C ASP A 370 86.39 -34.37 24.31
N GLU A 371 86.05 -33.21 23.75
CA GLU A 371 87.01 -32.20 23.30
C GLU A 371 87.84 -31.67 24.47
N ALA A 372 87.21 -31.35 25.59
CA ALA A 372 87.91 -30.88 26.79
C ALA A 372 88.88 -31.94 27.34
N ALA A 373 88.48 -33.22 27.31
CA ALA A 373 89.35 -34.32 27.69
C ALA A 373 90.57 -34.46 26.76
N LEU A 374 90.36 -34.42 25.44
CA LEU A 374 91.43 -34.47 24.44
C LEU A 374 92.38 -33.27 24.52
N GLN A 375 91.85 -32.06 24.74
CA GLN A 375 92.67 -30.85 24.93
C GLN A 375 93.56 -30.97 26.18
N LYS A 376 93.05 -31.57 27.26
CA LYS A 376 93.85 -31.86 28.46
C LYS A 376 94.96 -32.86 28.18
N GLU A 377 94.66 -33.97 27.52
CA GLU A 377 95.67 -34.96 27.12
C GLU A 377 96.75 -34.34 26.21
N TYR A 378 96.34 -33.49 25.26
CA TYR A 378 97.27 -32.76 24.40
C TYR A 378 98.18 -31.82 25.21
N SER A 379 97.62 -31.07 26.16
CA SER A 379 98.38 -30.20 27.06
C SER A 379 99.44 -30.98 27.85
N ASP A 380 99.06 -32.13 28.40
CA ASP A 380 99.97 -33.01 29.15
C ASP A 380 101.13 -33.53 28.27
N ILE A 381 100.83 -33.96 27.04
CA ILE A 381 101.84 -34.41 26.08
C ILE A 381 102.77 -33.27 25.66
N MET A 382 102.23 -32.07 25.41
CA MET A 382 103.03 -30.89 25.06
C MET A 382 103.96 -30.49 26.21
N HIS A 383 103.49 -30.59 27.46
CA HIS A 383 104.34 -30.37 28.64
C HIS A 383 105.49 -31.40 28.71
N GLN A 384 105.21 -32.69 28.48
CA GLN A 384 106.23 -33.73 28.44
C GLN A 384 107.25 -33.49 27.32
N GLN A 385 106.78 -33.13 26.11
CA GLN A 385 107.66 -32.81 24.99
C GLN A 385 108.57 -31.62 25.31
N TRP A 386 108.01 -30.56 25.91
CA TRP A 386 108.78 -29.41 26.36
C TRP A 386 109.84 -29.82 27.38
N GLU A 387 109.49 -30.64 28.38
CA GLU A 387 110.40 -31.11 29.41
C GLU A 387 111.56 -31.93 28.81
N ILE A 388 111.26 -32.85 27.88
CA ILE A 388 112.28 -33.62 27.16
C ILE A 388 113.18 -32.69 26.35
N ASN A 389 112.63 -31.72 25.62
CA ASN A 389 113.42 -30.75 24.86
C ASN A 389 114.34 -29.92 25.76
N GLN A 390 113.87 -29.49 26.94
CA GLN A 390 114.71 -28.82 27.93
C GLN A 390 115.83 -29.72 28.44
N GLN A 391 115.56 -31.00 28.68
CA GLN A 391 116.60 -31.96 29.05
C GLN A 391 117.62 -32.17 27.93
N MET A 392 117.19 -32.24 26.67
CA MET A 392 118.07 -32.35 25.50
C MET A 392 118.95 -31.10 25.32
N LEU A 393 118.37 -29.91 25.44
CA LEU A 393 119.11 -28.63 25.45
C LEU A 393 120.16 -28.61 26.56
N ARG A 394 119.82 -29.02 27.78
CA ARG A 394 120.78 -29.14 28.89
C ARG A 394 121.92 -30.10 28.57
N LYS A 395 121.60 -31.26 28.00
CA LYS A 395 122.61 -32.27 27.59
C LYS A 395 123.54 -31.74 26.49
N GLN A 396 123.01 -31.04 25.48
CA GLN A 396 123.81 -30.44 24.41
C GLN A 396 124.72 -29.31 24.92
N ALA A 397 124.24 -28.45 25.83
CA ALA A 397 125.08 -27.43 26.47
C ALA A 397 126.22 -28.04 27.28
N THR A 398 125.99 -29.15 27.99
CA THR A 398 127.06 -29.86 28.72
C THR A 398 128.09 -30.51 27.80
N THR A 399 127.77 -30.78 26.54
CA THR A 399 128.71 -31.36 25.56
C THR A 399 129.47 -30.30 24.74
N GLU A 400 128.89 -29.12 24.48
CA GLU A 400 129.50 -28.09 23.63
C GLU A 400 130.18 -26.94 24.39
N GLY A 401 129.99 -26.83 25.72
CA GLY A 401 130.80 -25.93 26.57
C GLY A 401 130.47 -24.42 26.45
N GLU A 402 129.36 -24.04 25.79
CA GLU A 402 128.88 -22.66 25.74
C GLU A 402 127.74 -22.39 26.73
N ALA A 403 127.79 -21.24 27.42
CA ALA A 403 126.85 -20.88 28.48
C ALA A 403 125.48 -20.45 27.91
N MET A 404 124.47 -21.31 28.04
CA MET A 404 123.09 -20.97 27.66
C MET A 404 122.43 -20.00 28.65
N LYS A 405 121.78 -18.95 28.12
CA LYS A 405 120.85 -18.09 28.88
C LYS A 405 119.51 -18.80 29.01
N TYR A 406 119.20 -19.30 30.20
CA TYR A 406 117.87 -19.80 30.51
C TYR A 406 116.89 -18.61 30.53
N SER A 407 115.98 -18.54 29.56
CA SER A 407 114.81 -17.68 29.72
C SER A 407 113.90 -18.33 30.76
N ASN A 408 113.62 -17.64 31.86
CA ASN A 408 112.53 -17.95 32.80
C ASN A 408 111.16 -17.72 32.15
N GLY A 409 110.97 -18.23 30.93
CA GLY A 409 109.68 -18.26 30.26
C GLY A 409 108.86 -19.36 30.92
N ASN A 410 107.71 -18.98 31.48
CA ASN A 410 106.70 -19.90 31.97
C ASN A 410 106.39 -20.97 30.90
N PRO A 411 105.99 -22.21 31.27
CA PRO A 411 105.45 -23.16 30.30
C PRO A 411 104.37 -22.48 29.43
N PRO A 412 104.13 -22.95 28.20
CA PRO A 412 103.05 -22.41 27.37
C PRO A 412 101.78 -22.41 28.21
N ALA A 413 101.19 -21.22 28.41
CA ALA A 413 100.06 -21.03 29.30
C ALA A 413 98.91 -21.97 28.88
N GLU A 414 98.21 -22.54 29.86
CA GLU A 414 96.89 -23.14 29.65
C GLU A 414 96.07 -22.17 28.80
N ASN A 415 95.83 -22.53 27.53
CA ASN A 415 94.87 -21.82 26.71
C ASN A 415 93.49 -22.16 27.27
N GLN A 416 93.06 -21.43 28.30
CA GLN A 416 91.69 -21.44 28.78
C GLN A 416 90.84 -20.64 27.79
N HIS A 417 90.06 -21.33 26.97
CA HIS A 417 88.95 -20.77 26.22
C HIS A 417 87.71 -21.62 26.39
#